data_AF-A0ABD5XY29-F1
#
_entry.id   AF-A0ABD5XY29-F1
#
_cell.length_a   1.000
_cell.length_b   1.000
_cell.length_c   1.000
_cell.angle_alpha   90.00
_cell.angle_beta   90.00
_cell.angle_gamma   90.00
#
_symmetry.space_group_name_H-M   'P 1'
#
loop_
_entity.id
_entity.type
_entity.pdbx_description
1 polymer ?
#
loop_
_entity_poly.entity_id
_entity_poly.type
_entity_poly.pdbx_seq_one_letter_code
_entity_poly.pdbx_strand_id
1 'polypeptide(L)'
;MSPDIRRTLADWESWHALTTVSLVVWILARTNRYALLDALHGLVWTAHEILPVIPQARRGQIRPVAAVLVEMWLPLTIASFVCGFFAFHADAESRRRAEGE
;
A
#
# COMPACT_ATOMS: atom_id res chain seq x y z
N MET A 1 -1.68 4.44 23.34
CA MET A 1 -1.58 3.49 22.20
C MET A 1 -2.04 2.13 22.70
N SER A 2 -3.08 1.56 22.09
CA SER A 2 -3.68 0.30 22.57
C SER A 2 -2.64 -0.83 22.55
N PRO A 3 -2.63 -1.76 23.54
CA PRO A 3 -1.77 -2.94 23.51
C PRO A 3 -1.92 -3.77 22.24
N ASP A 4 -3.12 -3.81 21.65
CA ASP A 4 -3.37 -4.53 20.40
C ASP A 4 -2.59 -3.94 19.22
N ILE A 5 -2.56 -2.62 19.09
CA ILE A 5 -1.82 -1.93 18.02
C ILE A 5 -0.32 -2.22 18.14
N ARG A 6 0.21 -2.23 19.37
CA ARG A 6 1.62 -2.55 19.60
C ARG A 6 1.93 -4.00 19.20
N ARG A 7 1.04 -4.94 19.52
CA ARG A 7 1.19 -6.34 19.17
C ARG A 7 1.15 -6.57 17.66
N THR A 8 0.21 -5.93 16.96
CA THR A 8 0.11 -6.01 15.49
C THR A 8 1.33 -5.38 14.81
N LEU A 9 1.87 -4.28 15.36
CA LEU A 9 3.09 -3.65 14.83
C LEU A 9 4.37 -4.45 15.11
N ALA A 10 4.37 -5.36 16.09
CA ALA A 10 5.50 -6.25 16.36
C ALA A 10 5.36 -7.61 15.62
N ASP A 11 4.19 -7.89 15.07
CA ASP A 11 3.87 -9.17 14.45
C ASP A 11 4.42 -9.24 13.01
N TRP A 12 5.31 -10.21 12.79
CA TRP A 12 5.93 -10.44 11.48
C TRP A 12 4.90 -10.83 10.42
N GLU A 13 3.88 -11.62 10.77
CA GLU A 13 2.88 -12.10 9.81
C GLU A 13 2.11 -10.92 9.20
N SER A 14 1.71 -9.96 10.04
CA SER A 14 1.05 -8.72 9.61
C SER A 14 1.91 -7.90 8.63
N TRP A 15 3.20 -7.71 8.92
CA TRP A 15 4.11 -6.97 8.03
C TRP A 15 4.42 -7.71 6.72
N HIS A 16 4.58 -9.03 6.80
CA HIS A 16 4.78 -9.87 5.64
C HIS A 16 3.55 -9.88 4.73
N ALA A 17 2.35 -9.95 5.31
CA ALA A 17 1.09 -9.83 4.57
C ALA A 17 0.98 -8.48 3.87
N LEU A 18 1.24 -7.37 4.58
CA LEU A 18 1.23 -6.03 4.00
C LEU A 18 2.22 -5.89 2.84
N THR A 19 3.44 -6.42 3.01
CA THR A 19 4.48 -6.44 1.97
C THR A 19 4.03 -7.24 0.75
N THR A 20 3.48 -8.44 0.98
CA THR A 20 3.03 -9.33 -0.09
C THR A 20 1.88 -8.71 -0.87
N VAL A 21 0.87 -8.17 -0.17
CA VAL A 21 -0.27 -7.50 -0.80
C VAL A 21 0.22 -6.30 -1.61
N SER A 22 1.09 -5.46 -1.04
CA SER A 22 1.62 -4.29 -1.74
C SER A 22 2.40 -4.69 -3.01
N LEU A 23 3.19 -5.77 -2.94
CA LEU A 23 3.93 -6.29 -4.08
C LEU A 23 3.00 -6.83 -5.17
N VAL A 24 1.98 -7.62 -4.79
CA VAL A 24 0.99 -8.16 -5.72
C VAL A 24 0.24 -7.03 -6.42
N VAL A 25 -0.20 -6.01 -5.67
CA VAL A 25 -0.87 -4.84 -6.24
C VAL A 25 0.06 -4.11 -7.21
N TRP A 26 1.34 -3.92 -6.86
CA TRP A 26 2.32 -3.32 -7.76
C TRP A 26 2.48 -4.10 -9.07
N ILE A 27 2.64 -5.43 -8.99
CA ILE A 27 2.76 -6.30 -10.16
C ILE A 27 1.51 -6.16 -11.03
N LEU A 28 0.32 -6.33 -10.44
CA LEU A 28 -0.95 -6.26 -11.16
C LEU A 28 -1.17 -4.90 -11.82
N ALA A 29 -0.86 -3.81 -11.12
CA ALA A 29 -1.00 -2.45 -11.63
C ALA A 29 -0.03 -2.18 -12.78
N ARG A 30 1.19 -2.73 -12.71
CA ARG A 30 2.21 -2.61 -13.75
C ARG A 30 1.89 -3.45 -14.98
N THR A 31 1.43 -4.69 -14.83
CA THR A 31 1.07 -5.58 -15.95
C THR A 31 -0.21 -5.15 -16.63
N ASN A 32 -1.20 -4.66 -15.88
CA ASN A 32 -2.52 -4.31 -16.37
C ASN A 32 -2.74 -2.81 -16.50
N ARG A 33 -1.67 -2.05 -16.83
CA ARG A 33 -1.71 -0.57 -16.86
C ARG A 33 -2.86 0.02 -17.67
N TYR A 34 -3.26 -0.63 -18.76
CA TYR A 34 -4.36 -0.17 -19.62
C TYR A 34 -5.73 -0.39 -18.95
N ALA A 35 -5.93 -1.55 -18.32
CA ALA A 35 -7.15 -1.83 -17.56
C ALA A 35 -7.27 -0.89 -16.35
N LEU A 36 -6.15 -0.59 -15.69
CA LEU A 36 -6.11 0.39 -14.60
C LEU A 36 -6.50 1.80 -15.08
N LEU A 37 -5.99 2.24 -16.24
CA LEU A 37 -6.34 3.52 -16.82
C LEU A 37 -7.82 3.61 -17.19
N ASP A 38 -8.38 2.54 -17.78
CA ASP A 38 -9.80 2.49 -18.11
C ASP A 38 -10.69 2.45 -16.86
N ALA A 39 -10.28 1.72 -15.81
CA ALA A 39 -10.99 1.72 -14.53
C ALA A 39 -10.96 3.10 -13.85
N LEU A 40 -9.81 3.78 -13.85
CA LEU A 40 -9.68 5.14 -13.30
C LEU A 40 -10.50 6.15 -14.12
N HIS A 41 -10.52 6.02 -15.44
CA HIS A 41 -11.36 6.85 -16.30
C HIS A 41 -12.84 6.60 -16.04
N GLY A 42 -13.26 5.35 -15.88
CA GLY A 42 -14.62 4.99 -15.49
C GLY A 42 -15.02 5.57 -14.14
N LEU A 43 -14.13 5.48 -13.13
CA LEU A 43 -14.37 6.09 -11.81
C LEU A 43 -14.53 7.60 -11.88
N VAL A 44 -13.68 8.29 -12.63
CA VAL A 44 -13.81 9.75 -12.82
C VAL A 44 -15.10 10.10 -13.54
N TRP A 45 -15.49 9.30 -14.54
CA TRP A 45 -16.74 9.48 -15.26
C TRP A 45 -17.95 9.34 -14.32
N THR A 46 -18.02 8.25 -13.54
CA THR A 46 -19.07 8.05 -12.55
C THR A 46 -19.07 9.14 -11.47
N ALA A 47 -17.89 9.58 -11.03
CA ALA A 47 -17.78 10.66 -10.06
C ALA A 47 -18.32 11.98 -10.60
N HIS A 48 -18.07 12.29 -11.88
CA HIS A 48 -18.64 13.46 -12.56
C HIS A 48 -20.17 13.38 -12.66
N GLU A 49 -20.73 12.20 -12.94
CA GLU A 49 -22.19 11.99 -12.98
C GLU A 49 -22.86 12.24 -11.61
N ILE A 50 -22.20 11.87 -10.51
CA ILE A 50 -22.71 12.06 -9.15
C ILE A 50 -22.48 13.50 -8.67
N LEU A 51 -21.32 14.07 -8.96
CA LEU A 51 -20.86 15.38 -8.51
C LEU A 51 -20.40 16.22 -9.71
N PRO A 52 -21.28 17.07 -10.29
CA PRO A 52 -20.97 17.83 -11.51
C PRO A 52 -19.86 18.88 -11.32
N VAL A 53 -19.41 19.12 -10.07
CA VAL A 53 -18.23 19.94 -9.76
C VAL A 53 -16.92 19.27 -10.17
N ILE A 54 -16.89 17.95 -10.31
CA ILE A 54 -15.70 17.20 -10.73
C ILE A 54 -15.53 17.42 -12.24
N PRO A 55 -14.44 18.02 -12.73
CA PRO A 55 -14.26 18.22 -14.16
C PRO A 55 -14.09 16.88 -14.89
N GLN A 56 -14.63 16.76 -16.10
CA GLN A 56 -14.37 15.59 -16.96
C GLN A 56 -12.87 15.50 -17.26
N ALA A 57 -12.18 14.54 -16.63
CA ALA A 57 -10.76 14.35 -16.87
C ALA A 57 -10.55 13.58 -18.17
N ARG A 58 -9.76 14.16 -19.08
CA ARG A 58 -9.34 13.45 -20.30
C ARG A 58 -8.36 12.34 -19.92
N ARG A 59 -8.32 11.25 -20.68
CA ARG A 59 -7.33 10.14 -20.50
C ARG A 59 -5.88 10.64 -20.35
N GLY A 60 -5.50 11.71 -21.05
CA GLY A 60 -4.17 12.33 -20.91
C GLY A 60 -3.87 12.92 -19.53
N GLN A 61 -4.90 13.38 -18.80
CA GLN A 61 -4.79 13.91 -17.44
C GLN A 61 -4.80 12.81 -16.37
N ILE A 62 -5.42 11.66 -16.68
CA ILE A 62 -5.46 10.49 -15.77
C ILE A 62 -4.16 9.70 -15.82
N ARG A 63 -3.50 9.67 -16.98
CA ARG A 63 -2.22 8.96 -17.18
C ARG A 63 -1.15 9.26 -16.13
N PRO A 64 -0.83 10.52 -15.78
CA PRO A 64 0.15 10.82 -14.73
C PRO A 64 -0.31 10.34 -13.34
N VAL A 65 -1.60 10.47 -13.02
CA VAL A 65 -2.14 10.00 -11.72
C VAL A 65 -2.02 8.48 -11.60
N ALA A 66 -2.38 7.75 -12.65
CA ALA A 66 -2.23 6.30 -12.70
C ALA A 66 -0.76 5.88 -12.60
N ALA A 67 0.15 6.61 -13.24
CA ALA A 67 1.59 6.34 -13.16
C ALA A 67 2.11 6.51 -11.72
N VAL A 68 1.78 7.62 -11.06
CA VAL A 68 2.14 7.85 -9.65
C VAL A 68 1.55 6.76 -8.74
N LEU A 69 0.29 6.40 -8.95
CA LEU A 69 -0.37 5.36 -8.18
C LEU A 69 0.32 4.01 -8.32
N VAL A 70 0.72 3.63 -9.54
CA VAL A 70 1.51 2.41 -9.79
C VAL A 70 2.88 2.50 -9.12
N GLU A 71 3.57 3.63 -9.29
CA GLU A 71 4.94 3.81 -8.78
C GLU A 71 5.00 3.81 -7.24
N MET A 72 3.96 4.28 -6.55
CA MET A 72 3.91 4.36 -5.09
C MET A 72 3.92 2.99 -4.39
N TRP A 73 3.39 1.95 -5.03
CA TRP A 73 3.28 0.62 -4.41
C TRP A 73 4.62 -0.07 -4.17
N LEU A 74 5.63 0.21 -5.00
CA LEU A 74 6.96 -0.39 -4.82
C LEU A 74 7.69 0.18 -3.59
N PRO A 75 7.82 1.51 -3.41
CA PRO A 75 8.31 2.09 -2.16
C PRO A 75 7.52 1.61 -0.95
N LEU A 76 6.19 1.50 -1.04
CA LEU A 76 5.36 1.00 0.06
C LEU A 76 5.72 -0.44 0.44
N THR A 77 5.92 -1.31 -0.56
CA THR A 77 6.35 -2.71 -0.37
C THR A 77 7.72 -2.78 0.31
N ILE A 78 8.67 -1.97 -0.13
CA ILE A 78 10.02 -1.94 0.45
C ILE A 78 9.95 -1.43 1.90
N ALA A 79 9.23 -0.34 2.12
CA ALA A 79 9.07 0.26 3.44
C ALA A 79 8.39 -0.70 4.41
N SER A 80 7.31 -1.39 4.00
CA SER A 80 6.62 -2.35 4.85
C SER A 80 7.52 -3.51 5.24
N PHE A 81 8.33 -4.01 4.31
CA PHE A 81 9.27 -5.08 4.60
C PHE A 81 10.33 -4.64 5.60
N VAL A 82 10.97 -3.49 5.35
CA VAL A 82 12.04 -2.96 6.19
C VAL A 82 11.53 -2.63 7.59
N CYS A 83 10.41 -1.92 7.70
CA CYS A 83 9.80 -1.59 8.98
C CYS A 83 9.40 -2.85 9.76
N GLY A 84 8.79 -3.82 9.09
CA GLY A 84 8.40 -5.08 9.73
C GLY A 84 9.57 -5.90 10.23
N PHE A 85 10.65 -5.96 9.44
CA PHE A 85 11.87 -6.65 9.82
C PHE A 85 12.46 -6.04 11.10
N PHE A 86 12.66 -4.72 11.12
CA PHE A 86 13.21 -4.05 12.30
C PHE A 86 12.29 -4.12 13.52
N ALA A 87 10.97 -3.95 13.34
CA ALA A 87 10.02 -4.01 14.44
C ALA A 87 9.98 -5.39 15.09
N PHE A 88 9.96 -6.46 14.28
CA PHE A 88 10.00 -7.83 14.77
C PHE A 88 11.29 -8.14 15.52
N HIS A 89 12.44 -7.76 14.97
CA HIS A 89 13.74 -8.01 15.61
C HIS A 89 13.92 -7.22 16.91
N ALA A 90 13.45 -5.96 16.96
CA ALA A 90 13.50 -5.15 18.17
C ALA A 90 12.63 -5.74 19.31
N ASP A 91 11.44 -6.27 18.98
CA ASP A 91 10.57 -6.94 19.95
C ASP A 91 11.19 -8.26 20.44
N ALA A 92 11.71 -9.09 19.51
CA ALA A 92 12.36 -10.35 19.85
C ALA A 92 13.58 -10.16 20.76
N GLU A 93 14.40 -9.14 20.49
CA GLU A 93 15.56 -8.78 21.32
C GLU A 93 15.12 -8.30 22.71
N SER A 94 14.03 -7.53 22.78
CA SER A 94 13.49 -7.03 24.05
C SER A 94 12.94 -8.16 24.92
N ARG A 95 12.28 -9.17 24.33
CA ARG A 95 11.82 -10.37 25.06
C ARG A 95 12.98 -11.22 25.56
N ARG A 96 14.01 -11.45 24.73
CA ARG A 96 15.21 -12.19 25.14
C ARG A 96 15.90 -11.56 26.34
N ARG A 97 15.96 -10.23 26.41
CA ARG A 97 16.52 -9.52 27.57
C ARG A 97 15.68 -9.68 28.82
N ALA A 98 14.35 -9.67 28.69
CA ALA A 98 13.43 -9.85 29.82
C ALA A 98 13.37 -11.30 30.35
N GLU A 99 13.72 -12.30 29.51
CA GLU A 99 13.77 -13.73 29.90
C GLU A 99 15.16 -14.17 30.40
N GLY A 100 16.21 -13.43 30.07
CA GLY A 100 17.60 -13.71 30.48
C GLY A 100 18.03 -13.02 31.78
N GLU A 101 17.11 -12.30 32.42
CA GLU A 101 17.25 -11.60 33.71
C GLU A 101 16.30 -12.25 34.73
#